data_AF-V8FTZ8-F1
#
_entry.id   AF-V8FTZ8-F1
#
_cell.length_a   1.000
_cell.length_b   1.000
_cell.length_c   1.000
_cell.angle_alpha   90.00
_cell.angle_beta   90.00
_cell.angle_gamma   90.00
#
_symmetry.space_group_name_H-M   'P 1'
#
loop_
_entity.id
_entity.type
_entity.pdbx_description
1 polymer ?
#
loop_
_entity_poly.entity_id
_entity_poly.type
_entity_poly.pdbx_seq_one_letter_code
_entity_poly.pdbx_strand_id
1 'polypeptide(L)' 'MLHTTNNVIKHKAGLLNLAEQLKNVSQACKIMGVSRDTFYRYKELVEEGGIEALIDRNRLSDGST' A
#
# COMPACT_ATOMS: atom_id res chain seq x y z
N MET A 1 -14.26 11.73 11.22
CA MET A 1 -13.23 10.74 11.58
C MET A 1 -12.10 10.73 10.56
N LEU A 2 -11.14 11.67 10.64
CA LEU A 2 -10.08 11.88 9.64
C LEU A 2 -8.69 11.38 10.11
N HIS A 3 -8.62 10.45 11.06
CA HIS A 3 -7.34 10.01 11.64
C HIS A 3 -6.82 8.66 11.11
N THR A 4 -7.64 7.87 10.40
CA THR A 4 -7.17 6.56 9.90
C THR A 4 -6.19 6.71 8.73
N THR A 5 -6.39 7.74 7.89
CA THR A 5 -5.67 7.97 6.63
C THR A 5 -4.14 8.00 6.79
N ASN A 6 -3.65 8.65 7.85
CA ASN A 6 -2.21 8.78 8.11
C ASN A 6 -1.54 7.43 8.43
N ASN A 7 -2.24 6.53 9.11
CA ASN A 7 -1.69 5.21 9.45
C ASN A 7 -1.66 4.28 8.24
N VAL A 8 -2.69 4.32 7.38
CA VAL A 8 -2.71 3.54 6.13
C VAL A 8 -1.64 4.02 5.15
N ILE A 9 -1.40 5.33 5.05
CA ILE A 9 -0.31 5.90 4.25
C ILE A 9 1.04 5.37 4.74
N LYS A 10 1.32 5.48 6.05
CA LYS A 10 2.58 4.99 6.63
C LYS A 10 2.78 3.49 6.39
N HIS A 11 1.73 2.70 6.54
CA HIS A 11 1.80 1.26 6.30
C HIS A 11 2.11 0.93 4.84
N LYS A 12 1.41 1.56 3.87
CA LYS A 12 1.65 1.29 2.45
C LYS A 12 2.95 1.89 1.91
N ALA A 13 3.30 3.11 2.33
CA ALA A 13 4.59 3.70 2.02
C ALA A 13 5.74 2.87 2.61
N GLY A 14 5.53 2.30 3.80
CA GLY A 14 6.45 1.37 4.43
C GLY A 14 6.74 0.14 3.56
N LEU A 15 5.73 -0.40 2.85
CA LEU A 15 5.91 -1.53 1.93
C LEU A 15 6.85 -1.21 0.76
N LEU A 16 6.61 -0.08 0.11
CA LEU A 16 7.40 0.38 -1.04
C LEU A 16 8.84 0.63 -0.60
N ASN A 17 9.02 1.35 0.51
CA ASN A 17 10.34 1.63 1.07
C ASN A 17 11.07 0.34 1.46
N LEU A 18 10.38 -0.62 2.09
CA LEU A 18 10.96 -1.91 2.47
C LEU A 18 11.38 -2.72 1.24
N ALA A 19 10.56 -2.73 0.19
CA ALA A 19 10.89 -3.41 -1.06
C ALA A 19 12.10 -2.79 -1.77
N GLU A 20 12.22 -1.45 -1.75
CA GLU A 20 13.38 -0.74 -2.30
C GLU A 20 14.64 -1.00 -1.48
N GLN A 21 14.57 -0.94 -0.14
CA GLN A 21 15.70 -1.21 0.74
C GLN A 21 16.22 -2.64 0.61
N LEU A 22 15.31 -3.62 0.54
CA LEU A 22 15.68 -5.03 0.38
C LEU A 22 16.04 -5.38 -1.07
N LYS A 23 15.69 -4.53 -2.05
CA LYS A 23 15.59 -4.87 -3.48
C LYS A 23 14.91 -6.22 -3.75
N ASN A 24 14.00 -6.63 -2.86
CA ASN A 24 13.38 -7.95 -2.87
C ASN A 24 11.89 -7.84 -2.54
N VAL A 25 11.08 -7.79 -3.60
CA VAL A 25 9.62 -7.69 -3.50
C VAL A 25 9.03 -8.86 -2.71
N SER A 26 9.47 -10.10 -2.97
CA SER A 26 8.97 -11.29 -2.28
C SER A 26 9.22 -11.26 -0.77
N GLN A 27 10.37 -10.73 -0.34
CA GLN A 27 10.72 -10.66 1.08
C GLN A 27 9.94 -9.54 1.77
N ALA A 28 9.84 -8.37 1.15
CA ALA A 28 9.01 -7.26 1.66
C ALA A 28 7.53 -7.66 1.78
N CYS A 29 7.00 -8.35 0.76
CA CYS A 29 5.65 -8.91 0.76
C CYS A 29 5.44 -9.89 1.93
N LYS A 30 6.41 -10.77 2.20
CA LYS A 30 6.36 -11.70 3.34
C LYS A 30 6.35 -10.98 4.70
N ILE A 31 7.17 -9.95 4.87
CA ILE A 31 7.30 -9.20 6.12
C ILE A 31 6.01 -8.44 6.43
N MET A 32 5.39 -7.83 5.41
CA MET A 32 4.14 -7.09 5.58
C MET A 32 2.88 -7.95 5.46
N GLY A 33 3.01 -9.24 5.14
CA GLY A 33 1.87 -10.15 4.97
C GLY A 33 0.99 -9.79 3.78
N VAL A 34 1.56 -9.18 2.74
CA VAL A 34 0.84 -8.79 1.52
C VAL A 34 1.28 -9.64 0.34
N SER A 35 0.40 -9.83 -0.65
CA SER A 35 0.73 -10.56 -1.87
C SER A 35 1.53 -9.70 -2.85
N ARG A 36 2.31 -10.35 -3.72
CA ARG A 36 3.00 -9.66 -4.83
C ARG A 36 2.03 -8.88 -5.72
N ASP A 37 0.85 -9.43 -5.98
CA ASP A 37 -0.21 -8.76 -6.75
C ASP A 37 -0.61 -7.42 -6.12
N THR A 38 -0.75 -7.38 -4.79
CA THR A 38 -1.04 -6.15 -4.04
C THR A 38 0.10 -5.14 -4.16
N PHE A 39 1.35 -5.60 -4.14
CA PHE A 39 2.50 -4.73 -4.33
C PHE A 39 2.50 -4.05 -5.71
N TYR A 40 2.31 -4.81 -6.79
CA TYR A 40 2.26 -4.22 -8.14
C TYR A 40 1.08 -3.26 -8.30
N ARG A 41 -0.07 -3.59 -7.72
CA ARG A 41 -1.24 -2.70 -7.67
C ARG A 41 -0.92 -1.38 -6.99
N TYR A 42 -0.21 -1.41 -5.85
CA TYR A 42 0.19 -0.20 -5.14
C TYR A 42 1.25 0.57 -5.91
N LYS A 43 2.19 -0.11 -6.55
CA LYS A 43 3.21 0.51 -7.39
C LYS A 43 2.58 1.32 -8.52
N GLU A 44 1.64 0.73 -9.26
CA GLU A 44 0.92 1.39 -10.35
C GLU A 44 0.14 2.63 -9.87
N LEU A 45 -0.60 2.51 -8.75
CA LEU A 45 -1.32 3.63 -8.16
C LEU A 45 -0.38 4.77 -7.73
N VAL A 46 0.79 4.42 -7.21
CA VAL A 46 1.81 5.41 -6.82
C VAL A 46 2.46 6.06 -8.03
N GLU A 47 2.66 5.31 -9.11
CA GLU A 47 3.16 5.83 -10.38
C GLU A 47 2.13 6.76 -11.06
N GLU A 48 0.83 6.47 -10.94
CA GLU A 48 -0.25 7.23 -11.56
C GLU A 48 -0.69 8.47 -10.75
N GLY A 49 -0.84 8.33 -9.43
CA GLY A 49 -1.40 9.36 -8.55
C GLY A 49 -0.70 9.50 -7.19
N GLY A 50 0.51 8.94 -7.05
CA GLY A 50 1.29 9.03 -5.83
C GLY A 50 0.74 8.20 -4.67
N ILE A 51 1.33 8.38 -3.50
CA ILE A 51 0.97 7.66 -2.27
C ILE A 51 -0.48 7.97 -1.84
N GLU A 52 -1.04 9.10 -2.29
CA GLU A 52 -2.41 9.53 -1.97
C GLU A 52 -3.46 8.68 -2.68
N ALA A 53 -3.19 8.22 -3.91
CA ALA A 53 -4.07 7.32 -4.66
C ALA A 53 -4.30 5.96 -3.95
N LEU A 54 -3.38 5.57 -3.06
CA LEU A 54 -3.50 4.34 -2.27
C LEU A 54 -4.59 4.42 -1.19
N ILE A 55 -5.00 5.62 -0.79
CA ILE A 55 -5.98 5.87 0.28
C ILE A 55 -7.40 5.62 -0.22
N ASP A 56 -7.68 6.11 -1.42
CA ASP A 56 -9.02 6.17 -2.01
C ASP A 56 -9.63 4.77 -2.20
N ARG A 57 -8.81 3.82 -2.68
CA ARG A 57 -9.22 2.43 -2.94
C ARG A 57 -9.56 1.60 -1.71
N ASN A 58 -9.09 1.96 -0.51
CA ASN A 58 -9.44 1.21 0.71
C ASN A 58 -10.86 1.55 1.20
N ARG A 59 -11.37 2.74 0.89
CA ARG A 59 -12.70 3.17 1.31
C ARG A 59 -13.82 2.43 0.58
N LEU A 60 -13.56 1.91 -0.62
CA LEU A 60 -14.54 1.11 -1.38
C LEU A 60 -14.83 -0.27 -0.78
N SER A 61 -13.98 -0.80 0.10
CA SER A 61 -14.20 -2.10 0.74
C SER A 61 -14.90 -2.03 2.11
N ASP A 62 -15.14 -0.84 2.66
CA ASP A 62 -15.86 -0.65 3.93
C ASP A 62 -17.37 -0.39 3.72
N GLY A 63 -17.86 -0.50 2.48
CA GLY A 63 -19.22 -0.18 2.08
C GLY A 63 -20.06 -1.35 1.59
N SER A 64 -19.86 -2.56 2.12
CA SER A 64 -20.85 -3.64 1.95
C SER A 64 -21.62 -3.84 3.26
N THR A 65 -22.67 -3.04 3.43
CA THR A 65 -23.93 -3.47 4.05
C THR A 65 -25.00 -3.37 2.99
#